data_AF-A0A836I7E0-F1
#
_entry.id   AF-A0A836I7E0-F1
#
_cell.length_a   1.000
_cell.length_b   1.000
_cell.length_c   1.000
_cell.angle_alpha   90.00
_cell.angle_beta   90.00
_cell.angle_gamma   90.00
#
_symmetry.space_group_name_H-M   'P 1'
#
loop_
_entity.id
_entity.type
_entity.pdbx_description
1 polymer ?
#
loop_
_entity_poly.entity_id
_entity_poly.type
_entity_poly.pdbx_seq_one_letter_code
_entity_poly.pdbx_strand_id
1 'polypeptide(L)'
;MFGGGEEYFQDPPEIDRDTLGRYANFCARLRAIEKPGKKTIAEAATLAREVGDTLLDYELVVGALFRHIKTWAGQKQLACWYVLDKLCKEDRDKYGYVAGKYILEVGRDHIPYEDVELAGKYESLVEHWENVFPRHVVDALWIAKKERLWAVDHLDEVKQQQQAEEEEWAREEVLMQDEDGLNDFGQPCIDYLQGQCSWGDSCRLYHPPGEEGSLPAECRMGDWKCSACGVINRHFRRRCSNCVREKPQYKKGRVPSVEDKLLCTPDPAVTAAFHQQFGYNPYVSAEAIAHFKLRLQGVSAEEYRNERAAAYRVRILGKAPTNPAEERCKATKHFPDIDMEPDDEYEVDADGHVAKRQRTESLVPANTPPNSAIALFAQLVMERGILDPTVPQLFGELSRYIRQAAGDPTMVLNETQAEVLLSACKLGFTAWNANKGAVPFVATFFKAVRHNEGKLGLSGEQAEQLESMANMFLA
;
A
#
# COMPACT_ATOMS: atom_id res chain seq x y z
N MET A 1 -14.92 16.64 -16.95
CA MET A 1 -15.57 17.29 -15.78
C MET A 1 -16.79 16.48 -15.42
N PHE A 2 -17.14 16.45 -14.12
CA PHE A 2 -17.86 15.39 -13.38
C PHE A 2 -16.93 14.20 -13.07
N GLY A 3 -16.70 13.79 -11.83
CA GLY A 3 -17.29 14.15 -10.54
C GLY A 3 -16.81 13.12 -9.49
N GLY A 4 -16.83 13.48 -8.21
CA GLY A 4 -16.13 12.76 -7.14
C GLY A 4 -16.54 11.30 -6.95
N GLY A 5 -15.57 10.47 -6.54
CA GLY A 5 -15.69 9.03 -6.30
C GLY A 5 -16.50 8.62 -5.07
N GLU A 6 -17.64 9.26 -4.83
CA GLU A 6 -18.65 8.75 -3.88
C GLU A 6 -19.51 7.63 -4.51
N GLU A 7 -19.53 7.52 -5.84
CA GLU A 7 -20.37 6.55 -6.57
C GLU A 7 -19.88 5.09 -6.49
N TYR A 8 -18.62 4.85 -6.09
CA TYR A 8 -18.02 3.50 -6.01
C TYR A 8 -18.04 2.88 -4.60
N PHE A 9 -18.63 3.57 -3.61
CA PHE A 9 -18.90 3.06 -2.26
C PHE A 9 -20.39 2.82 -2.02
N GLN A 10 -21.19 2.67 -3.08
CA GLN A 10 -22.50 2.06 -2.92
C GLN A 10 -22.27 0.58 -2.67
N ASP A 11 -22.79 0.07 -1.55
CA ASP A 11 -23.01 -1.37 -1.44
C ASP A 11 -23.70 -1.81 -2.73
N PRO A 12 -23.25 -2.90 -3.38
CA PRO A 12 -23.86 -3.35 -4.61
C PRO A 12 -25.36 -3.44 -4.35
N PRO A 13 -26.20 -2.84 -5.22
CA PRO A 13 -27.61 -2.70 -4.93
C PRO A 13 -28.17 -4.08 -4.59
N GLU A 14 -28.90 -4.17 -3.48
CA GLU A 14 -29.45 -5.44 -3.02
C GLU A 14 -30.44 -5.97 -4.07
N ILE A 15 -30.02 -6.98 -4.84
CA ILE A 15 -30.90 -7.66 -5.78
C ILE A 15 -31.60 -8.77 -5.01
N ASP A 16 -32.94 -8.73 -5.02
CA ASP A 16 -33.72 -9.75 -4.36
C ASP A 16 -33.55 -11.12 -5.05
N ARG A 17 -33.78 -12.18 -4.27
CA ARG A 17 -33.53 -13.56 -4.72
C ARG A 17 -34.44 -13.98 -5.88
N ASP A 18 -35.63 -13.39 -5.99
CA ASP A 18 -36.60 -13.75 -7.02
C ASP A 18 -36.22 -13.11 -8.36
N THR A 19 -35.73 -11.87 -8.34
CA THR A 19 -35.12 -11.19 -9.50
C THR A 19 -33.90 -11.95 -9.99
N LEU A 20 -33.00 -12.40 -9.11
CA LEU A 20 -31.87 -13.27 -9.50
C LEU A 20 -32.33 -14.61 -10.10
N GLY A 21 -33.42 -15.19 -9.58
CA GLY A 21 -34.02 -16.41 -10.14
C GLY A 21 -34.58 -16.20 -11.55
N ARG A 22 -35.31 -15.11 -11.78
CA ARG A 22 -35.86 -14.73 -13.09
C ARG A 22 -34.74 -14.39 -14.08
N TYR A 23 -33.72 -13.66 -13.63
CA TYR A 23 -32.50 -13.39 -14.40
C TYR A 23 -31.75 -14.68 -14.79
N ALA A 24 -31.61 -15.64 -13.87
CA ALA A 24 -30.97 -16.92 -14.16
C ALA A 24 -31.74 -17.71 -15.23
N ASN A 25 -33.08 -17.69 -15.20
CA ASN A 25 -33.93 -18.30 -16.23
C ASN A 25 -33.74 -17.64 -17.61
N PHE A 26 -33.67 -16.30 -17.66
CA PHE A 26 -33.34 -15.57 -18.87
C PHE A 26 -31.95 -15.97 -19.43
N CYS A 27 -30.91 -15.98 -18.59
CA CYS A 27 -29.57 -16.41 -19.01
C CYS A 27 -29.53 -17.87 -19.49
N ALA A 28 -30.27 -18.77 -18.82
CA ALA A 28 -30.39 -20.16 -19.24
C ALA A 28 -31.06 -20.27 -20.61
N ARG A 29 -32.13 -19.50 -20.85
CA ARG A 29 -32.79 -19.44 -22.16
C ARG A 29 -31.84 -18.94 -23.24
N LEU A 30 -31.10 -17.85 -23.00
CA LEU A 30 -30.12 -17.31 -23.95
C LEU A 30 -29.06 -18.35 -24.34
N ARG A 31 -28.49 -19.07 -23.36
CA ARG A 31 -27.48 -20.11 -23.63
C ARG A 31 -28.00 -21.26 -24.50
N ALA A 32 -29.29 -21.56 -24.40
CA ALA A 32 -29.97 -22.60 -25.16
C ALA A 32 -30.38 -22.17 -26.58
N ILE A 33 -30.25 -20.89 -26.96
CA ILE A 33 -30.52 -20.45 -28.33
C ILE A 33 -29.30 -20.77 -29.19
N GLU A 34 -29.46 -21.64 -30.18
CA GLU A 34 -28.41 -21.93 -31.17
C GLU A 34 -28.52 -21.09 -32.43
N LYS A 35 -29.74 -20.73 -32.82
CA LYS A 35 -30.02 -19.94 -34.03
C LYS A 35 -31.18 -18.95 -33.82
N PRO A 36 -31.20 -17.83 -34.56
CA PRO A 36 -32.25 -16.84 -34.44
C PRO A 36 -33.57 -17.41 -34.96
N GLY A 37 -34.60 -17.42 -34.11
CA GLY A 37 -35.95 -17.85 -34.46
C GLY A 37 -36.99 -16.93 -33.83
N LYS A 38 -38.06 -16.60 -34.56
CA LYS A 38 -39.09 -15.66 -34.07
C LYS A 38 -39.66 -16.06 -32.71
N LYS A 39 -39.93 -17.35 -32.52
CA LYS A 39 -40.42 -17.91 -31.25
C LYS A 39 -39.37 -17.82 -30.14
N THR A 40 -38.13 -18.19 -30.43
CA THR A 40 -37.05 -18.22 -29.42
C THR A 40 -36.65 -16.82 -28.96
N ILE A 41 -36.63 -15.85 -29.89
CA ILE A 41 -36.38 -14.44 -29.60
C ILE A 41 -37.52 -13.85 -28.76
N ALA A 42 -38.77 -14.15 -29.11
CA ALA A 42 -39.93 -13.67 -28.35
C ALA A 42 -39.97 -14.24 -26.93
N GLU A 43 -39.68 -15.54 -26.76
CA GLU A 43 -39.58 -16.16 -25.44
C GLU A 43 -38.45 -15.55 -24.61
N ALA A 44 -37.27 -15.34 -25.19
CA ALA A 44 -36.15 -14.71 -24.48
C ALA A 44 -36.46 -13.26 -24.09
N ALA A 45 -37.09 -12.49 -24.97
CA ALA A 45 -37.53 -11.12 -24.66
C ALA A 45 -38.62 -11.09 -23.58
N THR A 46 -39.49 -12.10 -23.54
CA THR A 46 -40.50 -12.22 -22.47
C THR A 46 -39.83 -12.49 -21.12
N LEU A 47 -38.91 -13.46 -21.06
CA LEU A 47 -38.14 -13.75 -19.85
C LEU A 47 -37.27 -12.56 -19.39
N ALA A 48 -36.74 -11.77 -20.32
CA ALA A 48 -36.00 -10.55 -20.02
C ALA A 48 -36.86 -9.50 -19.31
N ARG A 49 -38.13 -9.34 -19.73
CA ARG A 49 -39.10 -8.45 -19.07
C ARG A 49 -39.56 -8.99 -17.73
N GLU A 50 -39.63 -10.30 -17.59
CA GLU A 50 -39.94 -10.93 -16.32
C GLU A 50 -38.85 -10.70 -15.27
N VAL A 51 -37.62 -10.33 -15.63
CA VAL A 51 -36.54 -10.05 -14.64
C VAL A 51 -36.97 -8.95 -13.67
N GLY A 52 -37.51 -7.85 -14.17
CA GLY A 52 -37.99 -6.74 -13.34
C GLY A 52 -38.21 -5.48 -14.16
N ASP A 53 -38.58 -4.40 -13.47
CA ASP A 53 -38.97 -3.12 -14.07
C ASP A 53 -38.13 -1.93 -13.56
N THR A 54 -37.01 -2.21 -12.87
CA THR A 54 -36.09 -1.18 -12.37
C THR A 54 -34.92 -0.95 -13.33
N LEU A 55 -34.23 0.18 -13.18
CA LEU A 55 -33.04 0.49 -13.98
C LEU A 55 -31.96 -0.61 -13.89
N LEU A 56 -31.77 -1.15 -12.68
CA LEU A 56 -30.82 -2.22 -12.41
C LEU A 56 -31.18 -3.52 -13.15
N ASP A 57 -32.48 -3.86 -13.22
CA ASP A 57 -32.95 -5.06 -13.92
C ASP A 57 -32.66 -4.97 -15.42
N TYR A 58 -32.88 -3.79 -16.00
CA TYR A 58 -32.54 -3.53 -17.40
C TYR A 58 -31.03 -3.63 -17.64
N GLU A 59 -30.21 -3.11 -16.72
CA GLU A 59 -28.74 -3.20 -16.78
C GLU A 59 -28.25 -4.66 -16.68
N LEU A 60 -28.87 -5.49 -15.85
CA LEU A 60 -28.57 -6.93 -15.79
C LEU A 60 -28.86 -7.63 -17.12
N VAL A 61 -30.04 -7.40 -17.70
CA VAL A 61 -30.45 -8.01 -18.97
C VAL A 61 -29.54 -7.56 -20.12
N VAL A 62 -29.34 -6.24 -20.27
CA VAL A 62 -28.49 -5.66 -21.33
C VAL A 62 -27.04 -6.11 -21.15
N GLY A 63 -26.53 -6.11 -19.92
CA GLY A 63 -25.19 -6.58 -19.60
C GLY A 63 -24.97 -8.05 -19.97
N ALA A 64 -25.95 -8.93 -19.71
CA ALA A 64 -25.88 -10.33 -20.11
C ALA A 64 -25.84 -10.50 -21.63
N LEU A 65 -26.68 -9.75 -22.36
CA LEU A 65 -26.70 -9.76 -23.83
C LEU A 65 -25.36 -9.29 -24.39
N PHE A 66 -24.83 -8.16 -23.92
CA PHE A 66 -23.53 -7.66 -24.38
C PHE A 66 -22.39 -8.61 -24.02
N ARG A 67 -22.37 -9.21 -22.84
CA ARG A 67 -21.37 -10.23 -22.49
C ARG A 67 -21.36 -11.38 -23.50
N HIS A 68 -22.54 -11.87 -23.89
CA HIS A 68 -22.65 -12.96 -24.86
C HIS A 68 -22.31 -12.50 -26.28
N ILE A 69 -22.70 -11.29 -26.68
CA ILE A 69 -22.29 -10.67 -27.94
C ILE A 69 -20.77 -10.57 -28.06
N LYS A 70 -20.07 -10.16 -26.98
CA LYS A 70 -18.61 -10.02 -26.96
C LYS A 70 -17.88 -11.36 -27.06
N THR A 71 -18.53 -12.47 -26.73
CA THR A 71 -17.88 -13.80 -26.58
C THR A 71 -18.34 -14.86 -27.56
N TRP A 72 -19.52 -14.70 -28.17
CA TRP A 72 -20.08 -15.66 -29.14
C TRP A 72 -19.93 -15.13 -30.57
N ALA A 73 -20.01 -16.03 -31.54
CA ALA A 73 -19.94 -15.72 -32.96
C ALA A 73 -21.08 -16.38 -33.76
N GLY A 74 -21.27 -15.95 -35.00
CA GLY A 74 -22.23 -16.53 -35.96
C GLY A 74 -23.70 -16.38 -35.53
N GLN A 75 -24.52 -17.38 -35.83
CA GLN A 75 -25.97 -17.37 -35.57
C GLN A 75 -26.32 -17.15 -34.09
N LYS A 76 -25.47 -17.61 -33.19
CA LYS A 76 -25.68 -17.50 -31.73
C LYS A 76 -25.54 -16.05 -31.26
N GLN A 77 -24.55 -15.35 -31.80
CA GLN A 77 -24.33 -13.93 -31.56
C GLN A 77 -25.47 -13.10 -32.19
N LEU A 78 -25.84 -13.39 -33.43
CA LEU A 78 -26.95 -12.75 -34.13
C LEU A 78 -28.28 -12.88 -33.36
N ALA A 79 -28.53 -14.03 -32.73
CA ALA A 79 -29.71 -14.20 -31.90
C ALA A 79 -29.73 -13.27 -30.68
N CYS A 80 -28.58 -13.02 -30.04
CA CYS A 80 -28.48 -12.06 -28.93
C CYS A 80 -28.76 -10.63 -29.42
N TRP A 81 -28.23 -10.27 -30.57
CA TRP A 81 -28.51 -8.99 -31.22
C TRP A 81 -30.00 -8.80 -31.53
N TYR A 82 -30.71 -9.84 -32.01
CA TYR A 82 -32.15 -9.75 -32.23
C TYR A 82 -32.99 -9.71 -30.96
N VAL A 83 -32.55 -10.36 -29.88
CA VAL A 83 -33.21 -10.22 -28.57
C VAL A 83 -33.07 -8.77 -28.07
N LEU A 84 -31.86 -8.20 -28.16
CA LEU A 84 -31.61 -6.81 -27.82
C LEU A 84 -32.46 -5.86 -28.68
N ASP A 85 -32.47 -6.06 -29.99
CA ASP A 85 -33.27 -5.25 -30.94
C ASP A 85 -34.76 -5.25 -30.60
N LYS A 86 -35.32 -6.42 -30.30
CA LYS A 86 -36.74 -6.55 -29.93
C LYS A 86 -37.04 -5.77 -28.65
N LEU A 87 -36.20 -5.89 -27.63
CA LEU A 87 -36.35 -5.18 -26.36
C LEU A 87 -36.24 -3.65 -26.57
N CYS A 88 -35.23 -3.19 -27.30
CA CYS A 88 -35.01 -1.76 -27.53
C CYS A 88 -36.10 -1.11 -28.41
N LYS A 89 -36.71 -1.87 -29.34
CA LYS A 89 -37.82 -1.38 -30.16
C LYS A 89 -39.13 -1.27 -29.39
N GLU A 90 -39.45 -2.28 -28.59
CA GLU A 90 -40.72 -2.36 -27.86
C GLU A 90 -40.70 -1.51 -26.58
N ASP A 91 -39.53 -1.37 -25.94
CA ASP A 91 -39.34 -0.73 -24.64
C ASP A 91 -38.14 0.25 -24.68
N ARG A 92 -38.25 1.27 -25.55
CA ARG A 92 -37.15 2.20 -25.91
C ARG A 92 -36.65 3.04 -24.73
N ASP A 93 -37.56 3.51 -23.88
CA ASP A 93 -37.27 4.31 -22.69
C ASP A 93 -36.58 3.50 -21.58
N LYS A 94 -36.63 2.17 -21.67
CA LYS A 94 -36.04 1.21 -20.73
C LYS A 94 -34.77 0.60 -21.30
N TYR A 95 -34.88 -0.53 -21.98
CA TYR A 95 -33.73 -1.26 -22.52
C TYR A 95 -33.00 -0.46 -23.60
N GLY A 96 -33.72 0.32 -24.41
CA GLY A 96 -33.10 1.21 -25.40
C GLY A 96 -32.24 2.30 -24.76
N TYR A 97 -32.73 2.92 -23.68
CA TYR A 97 -31.97 3.91 -22.91
C TYR A 97 -30.69 3.31 -22.30
N VAL A 98 -30.79 2.14 -21.67
CA VAL A 98 -29.64 1.47 -21.05
C VAL A 98 -28.64 0.97 -22.09
N ALA A 99 -29.12 0.28 -23.14
CA ALA A 99 -28.27 -0.18 -24.22
C ALA A 99 -27.59 0.98 -24.95
N GLY A 100 -28.28 2.12 -25.09
CA GLY A 100 -27.75 3.33 -25.73
C GLY A 100 -26.44 3.84 -25.13
N LYS A 101 -26.19 3.60 -23.85
CA LYS A 101 -24.92 3.96 -23.17
C LYS A 101 -23.71 3.21 -23.72
N TYR A 102 -23.90 1.99 -24.23
CA TYR A 102 -22.81 1.07 -24.62
C TYR A 102 -22.87 0.62 -26.08
N ILE A 103 -24.01 0.83 -26.76
CA ILE A 103 -24.28 0.28 -28.09
C ILE A 103 -23.26 0.73 -29.14
N LEU A 104 -22.72 1.94 -28.99
CA LEU A 104 -21.71 2.47 -29.91
C LEU A 104 -20.40 1.68 -29.81
N GLU A 105 -19.88 1.52 -28.58
CA GLU A 105 -18.65 0.76 -28.31
C GLU A 105 -18.82 -0.71 -28.72
N VAL A 106 -19.86 -1.36 -28.20
CA VAL A 106 -20.06 -2.79 -28.45
C VAL A 106 -20.41 -3.06 -29.92
N GLY A 107 -21.20 -2.19 -30.55
CA GLY A 107 -21.59 -2.33 -31.95
C GLY A 107 -20.42 -2.12 -32.91
N ARG A 108 -19.52 -1.16 -32.63
CA ARG A 108 -18.32 -0.90 -33.43
C ARG A 108 -17.41 -2.13 -33.48
N ASP A 109 -17.20 -2.78 -32.34
CA ASP A 109 -16.17 -3.81 -32.20
C ASP A 109 -16.70 -5.22 -32.46
N HIS A 110 -18.00 -5.48 -32.24
CA HIS A 110 -18.54 -6.83 -32.19
C HIS A 110 -19.66 -7.12 -33.19
N ILE A 111 -20.00 -6.21 -34.11
CA ILE A 111 -20.83 -6.54 -35.28
C ILE A 111 -19.90 -7.03 -36.41
N PRO A 112 -19.95 -8.32 -36.79
CA PRO A 112 -19.02 -8.88 -37.77
C PRO A 112 -19.54 -8.66 -39.20
N TYR A 113 -19.34 -7.46 -39.74
CA TYR A 113 -19.69 -7.14 -41.13
C TYR A 113 -18.89 -7.93 -42.16
N GLU A 114 -17.76 -8.49 -41.75
CA GLU A 114 -16.89 -9.35 -42.54
C GLU A 114 -17.47 -10.76 -42.78
N ASP A 115 -18.51 -11.16 -42.06
CA ASP A 115 -19.18 -12.46 -42.26
C ASP A 115 -20.05 -12.44 -43.52
N VAL A 116 -19.60 -13.12 -44.58
CA VAL A 116 -20.26 -13.15 -45.90
C VAL A 116 -21.72 -13.65 -45.83
N GLU A 117 -22.05 -14.54 -44.89
CA GLU A 117 -23.39 -15.11 -44.78
C GLU A 117 -24.34 -14.27 -43.92
N LEU A 118 -23.81 -13.54 -42.94
CA LEU A 118 -24.61 -12.80 -41.95
C LEU A 118 -24.54 -11.29 -42.07
N ALA A 119 -23.60 -10.72 -42.83
CA ALA A 119 -23.41 -9.28 -42.99
C ALA A 119 -24.72 -8.55 -43.33
N GLY A 120 -25.46 -9.03 -44.34
CA GLY A 120 -26.73 -8.41 -44.74
C GLY A 120 -27.79 -8.40 -43.62
N LYS A 121 -27.74 -9.37 -42.69
CA LYS A 121 -28.64 -9.41 -41.53
C LYS A 121 -28.26 -8.37 -40.47
N TYR A 122 -26.97 -8.14 -40.27
CA TYR A 122 -26.45 -7.10 -39.38
C TYR A 122 -26.66 -5.70 -39.96
N GLU A 123 -26.50 -5.53 -41.28
CA GLU A 123 -26.81 -4.27 -41.97
C GLU A 123 -28.28 -3.90 -41.81
N SER A 124 -29.18 -4.83 -42.10
CA SER A 124 -30.62 -4.61 -41.91
C SER A 124 -30.94 -4.33 -40.43
N LEU A 125 -30.25 -4.96 -39.48
CA LEU A 125 -30.43 -4.68 -38.06
C LEU A 125 -30.10 -3.21 -37.73
N VAL A 126 -28.94 -2.73 -38.16
CA VAL A 126 -28.45 -1.37 -37.87
C VAL A 126 -29.25 -0.31 -38.63
N GLU A 127 -29.72 -0.61 -39.84
CA GLU A 127 -30.64 0.27 -40.58
C GLU A 127 -31.94 0.53 -39.80
N HIS A 128 -32.53 -0.51 -39.19
CA HIS A 128 -33.72 -0.34 -38.37
C HIS A 128 -33.48 0.45 -37.07
N TRP A 129 -32.22 0.57 -36.62
CA TRP A 129 -31.86 1.29 -35.41
C TRP A 129 -31.87 2.81 -35.55
N GLU A 130 -31.99 3.36 -36.77
CA GLU A 130 -32.21 4.79 -36.99
C GLU A 130 -33.42 5.34 -36.23
N ASN A 131 -34.43 4.49 -35.99
CA ASN A 131 -35.64 4.85 -35.26
C ASN A 131 -35.56 4.54 -33.75
N VAL A 132 -34.49 3.87 -33.30
CA VAL A 132 -34.30 3.37 -31.93
C VAL A 132 -33.24 4.19 -31.19
N PHE A 133 -32.08 4.37 -31.80
CA PHE A 133 -30.94 5.10 -31.23
C PHE A 133 -30.74 6.47 -31.89
N PRO A 134 -30.02 7.40 -31.26
CA PRO A 134 -29.70 8.68 -31.87
C PRO A 134 -28.93 8.52 -33.19
N ARG A 135 -29.22 9.39 -34.17
CA ARG A 135 -28.61 9.34 -35.51
C ARG A 135 -27.08 9.30 -35.49
N HIS A 136 -26.44 10.08 -34.63
CA HIS A 136 -24.98 10.12 -34.53
C HIS A 136 -24.37 8.76 -34.09
N VAL A 137 -25.10 7.96 -33.32
CA VAL A 137 -24.67 6.61 -32.93
C VAL A 137 -24.72 5.68 -34.14
N VAL A 138 -25.82 5.71 -34.88
CA VAL A 138 -26.01 4.85 -36.07
C VAL A 138 -25.03 5.23 -37.18
N ASP A 139 -24.83 6.53 -37.44
CA ASP A 139 -23.83 7.03 -38.40
C ASP A 139 -22.41 6.55 -38.02
N ALA A 140 -22.06 6.57 -36.74
CA ALA A 140 -20.77 6.08 -36.26
C ALA A 140 -20.63 4.55 -36.42
N LEU A 141 -21.70 3.76 -36.26
CA LEU A 141 -21.69 2.33 -36.56
C LEU A 141 -21.50 2.06 -38.07
N TRP A 142 -22.03 2.90 -38.94
CA TRP A 142 -21.79 2.81 -40.37
C TRP A 142 -20.36 3.19 -40.76
N ILE A 143 -19.76 4.16 -40.07
CA ILE A 143 -18.33 4.47 -40.23
C ILE A 143 -17.49 3.27 -39.78
N ALA A 144 -17.80 2.69 -38.62
CA ALA A 144 -17.14 1.49 -38.12
C ALA A 144 -17.19 0.31 -39.12
N LYS A 145 -18.33 0.09 -39.77
CA LYS A 145 -18.44 -0.90 -40.85
C LYS A 145 -17.40 -0.68 -41.95
N LYS A 146 -17.26 0.57 -42.42
CA LYS A 146 -16.30 0.91 -43.48
C LYS A 146 -14.87 0.65 -43.02
N GLU A 147 -14.53 1.06 -41.80
CA GLU A 147 -13.21 0.81 -41.20
C GLU A 147 -12.89 -0.68 -41.10
N ARG A 148 -13.85 -1.51 -40.65
CA ARG A 148 -13.67 -2.96 -40.52
C ARG A 148 -13.49 -3.66 -41.87
N LEU A 149 -14.33 -3.33 -42.85
CA LEU A 149 -14.20 -3.91 -44.19
C LEU A 149 -12.88 -3.49 -44.84
N TRP A 150 -12.49 -2.22 -44.68
CA TRP A 150 -11.19 -1.74 -45.14
C TRP A 150 -10.03 -2.50 -44.47
N ALA A 151 -10.12 -2.76 -43.16
CA ALA A 151 -9.11 -3.50 -42.41
C ALA A 151 -8.94 -4.97 -42.88
N VAL A 152 -10.04 -5.61 -43.30
CA VAL A 152 -9.98 -6.96 -43.89
C VAL A 152 -9.31 -6.94 -45.27
N ASP A 153 -9.54 -5.89 -46.06
CA ASP A 153 -8.93 -5.74 -47.39
C ASP A 153 -7.45 -5.31 -47.32
N HIS A 154 -7.01 -4.69 -46.21
CA HIS A 154 -5.67 -4.11 -46.04
C HIS A 154 -4.95 -4.66 -44.79
N LEU A 155 -4.96 -5.99 -44.62
CA LEU A 155 -4.40 -6.67 -43.44
C LEU A 155 -2.95 -6.29 -43.12
N ASP A 156 -2.12 -6.10 -44.14
CA ASP A 156 -0.70 -5.77 -43.97
C ASP A 156 -0.50 -4.32 -43.49
N GLU A 157 -1.33 -3.38 -43.98
CA GLU A 157 -1.31 -1.98 -43.53
C GLU A 157 -1.82 -1.87 -42.09
N VAL A 158 -2.87 -2.62 -41.72
CA VAL A 158 -3.37 -2.67 -40.33
C VAL A 158 -2.33 -3.25 -39.39
N LYS A 159 -1.62 -4.32 -39.79
CA LYS A 159 -0.53 -4.88 -38.98
C LYS A 159 0.63 -3.90 -38.83
N GLN A 160 1.00 -3.18 -39.88
CA GLN A 160 2.03 -2.14 -39.81
C GLN A 160 1.61 -1.00 -38.90
N GLN A 161 0.34 -0.59 -38.95
CA GLN A 161 -0.20 0.44 -38.07
C GLN A 161 -0.21 -0.01 -36.61
N GLN A 162 -0.63 -1.25 -36.32
CA GLN A 162 -0.58 -1.83 -34.98
C GLN A 162 0.86 -1.95 -34.46
N GLN A 163 1.80 -2.38 -35.30
CA GLN A 163 3.21 -2.42 -34.93
C GLN A 163 3.76 -1.02 -34.68
N ALA A 164 3.41 -0.03 -35.49
CA ALA A 164 3.82 1.35 -35.29
C ALA A 164 3.22 1.96 -34.02
N GLU A 165 1.97 1.65 -33.70
CA GLU A 165 1.29 2.05 -32.45
C GLU A 165 1.91 1.35 -31.23
N GLU A 166 2.21 0.05 -31.32
CA GLU A 166 2.95 -0.68 -30.27
C GLU A 166 4.38 -0.15 -30.10
N GLU A 167 5.07 0.21 -31.18
CA GLU A 167 6.40 0.83 -31.15
C GLU A 167 6.35 2.26 -30.61
N GLU A 168 5.27 3.00 -30.87
CA GLU A 168 5.01 4.32 -30.30
C GLU A 168 4.70 4.19 -28.81
N TRP A 169 3.83 3.29 -28.39
CA TRP A 169 3.56 2.99 -26.99
C TRP A 169 4.79 2.47 -26.27
N ALA A 170 5.61 1.63 -26.89
CA ALA A 170 6.87 1.17 -26.30
C ALA A 170 7.88 2.32 -26.16
N ARG A 171 7.94 3.23 -27.14
CA ARG A 171 8.75 4.45 -27.03
C ARG A 171 8.24 5.38 -25.95
N GLU A 172 6.93 5.61 -25.88
CA GLU A 172 6.29 6.40 -24.83
C GLU A 172 6.47 5.74 -23.46
N GLU A 173 6.39 4.41 -23.35
CA GLU A 173 6.63 3.67 -22.12
C GLU A 173 8.10 3.79 -21.68
N VAL A 174 9.06 3.76 -22.61
CA VAL A 174 10.48 4.00 -22.34
C VAL A 174 10.73 5.47 -21.95
N LEU A 175 10.10 6.43 -22.63
CA LEU A 175 10.17 7.86 -22.29
C LEU A 175 9.53 8.15 -20.92
N MET A 176 8.41 7.51 -20.62
CA MET A 176 7.73 7.59 -19.32
C MET A 176 8.55 6.90 -18.22
N GLN A 177 9.31 5.85 -18.52
CA GLN A 177 10.26 5.24 -17.58
C GLN A 177 11.40 6.20 -17.21
N ASP A 178 11.78 7.12 -18.10
CA ASP A 178 12.87 8.08 -17.88
C ASP A 178 12.40 9.45 -17.29
N GLU A 179 11.18 9.92 -17.60
CA GLU A 179 10.67 11.21 -17.09
C GLU A 179 9.75 11.11 -15.85
N ASP A 180 9.03 10.01 -15.69
CA ASP A 180 8.16 9.79 -14.53
C ASP A 180 8.51 8.44 -13.90
N GLY A 181 9.32 8.46 -12.83
CA GLY A 181 9.73 7.28 -12.05
C GLY A 181 8.61 6.47 -11.38
N LEU A 182 7.44 6.32 -12.02
CA LEU A 182 6.27 5.60 -11.55
C LEU A 182 6.45 4.07 -11.53
N ASN A 183 7.37 3.51 -12.32
CA ASN A 183 7.65 2.07 -12.33
C ASN A 183 8.68 1.63 -11.28
N ASP A 184 9.34 2.57 -10.60
CA ASP A 184 10.18 2.28 -9.43
C ASP A 184 9.36 2.15 -8.14
N PHE A 185 8.08 2.55 -8.13
CA PHE A 185 7.18 2.50 -6.98
C PHE A 185 6.32 1.24 -6.95
N GLY A 186 6.97 0.07 -6.90
CA GLY A 186 6.26 -1.18 -6.70
C GLY A 186 5.58 -1.20 -5.32
N GLN A 187 4.26 -1.40 -5.29
CA GLN A 187 3.54 -1.60 -4.03
C GLN A 187 4.18 -2.75 -3.23
N PRO A 188 4.48 -2.56 -1.94
CA PRO A 188 5.05 -3.61 -1.11
C PRO A 188 4.05 -4.77 -0.99
N CYS A 189 4.59 -5.98 -0.82
CA CYS A 189 3.80 -7.18 -0.60
C CYS A 189 2.96 -7.01 0.67
N ILE A 190 1.62 -7.04 0.55
CA ILE A 190 0.74 -6.87 1.71
C ILE A 190 0.93 -8.02 2.69
N ASP A 191 1.09 -9.24 2.19
CA ASP A 191 1.28 -10.43 3.01
C ASP A 191 2.58 -10.30 3.81
N TYR A 192 3.62 -9.67 3.27
CA TYR A 192 4.87 -9.44 4.00
C TYR A 192 4.68 -8.36 5.06
N LEU A 193 4.02 -7.26 4.71
CA LEU A 193 3.69 -6.21 5.68
C LEU A 193 2.75 -6.72 6.79
N GLN A 194 2.01 -7.80 6.57
CA GLN A 194 1.16 -8.45 7.57
C GLN A 194 1.84 -9.64 8.28
N GLY A 195 3.08 -9.99 7.91
CA GLY A 195 3.83 -11.11 8.50
C GLY A 195 3.32 -12.49 8.09
N GLN A 196 2.64 -12.59 6.94
CA GLN A 196 2.01 -13.80 6.39
C GLN A 196 2.63 -14.27 5.07
N CYS A 197 3.56 -13.53 4.47
CA CYS A 197 4.16 -13.90 3.17
C CYS A 197 5.04 -15.16 3.29
N SER A 198 4.70 -16.19 2.52
CA SER A 198 5.48 -17.44 2.47
C SER A 198 6.59 -17.45 1.41
N TRP A 199 6.66 -16.44 0.53
CA TRP A 199 7.60 -16.39 -0.60
C TRP A 199 8.96 -15.74 -0.28
N GLY A 200 9.07 -14.98 0.81
CA GLY A 200 10.32 -14.33 1.22
C GLY A 200 10.98 -13.52 0.08
N ASP A 201 12.28 -13.67 -0.11
CA ASP A 201 13.05 -12.96 -1.15
C ASP A 201 12.67 -13.36 -2.59
N SER A 202 11.95 -14.46 -2.76
CA SER A 202 11.43 -14.91 -4.07
C SER A 202 10.06 -14.30 -4.40
N CYS A 203 9.51 -13.43 -3.54
CA CYS A 203 8.24 -12.76 -3.82
C CYS A 203 8.36 -11.79 -5.00
N ARG A 204 7.36 -11.80 -5.89
CA ARG A 204 7.28 -10.85 -7.02
C ARG A 204 7.15 -9.40 -6.56
N LEU A 205 6.53 -9.19 -5.40
CA LEU A 205 6.26 -7.89 -4.80
C LEU A 205 7.40 -7.47 -3.86
N TYR A 206 7.56 -6.16 -3.63
CA TYR A 206 8.67 -5.63 -2.84
C TYR A 206 8.50 -5.90 -1.34
N HIS A 207 9.58 -6.30 -0.65
CA HIS A 207 9.62 -6.49 0.80
C HIS A 207 10.48 -5.38 1.43
N PRO A 208 9.88 -4.31 1.98
CA PRO A 208 10.62 -3.25 2.67
C PRO A 208 11.30 -3.78 3.94
N PRO A 209 12.64 -3.73 4.06
CA PRO A 209 13.35 -4.26 5.22
C PRO A 209 12.86 -3.65 6.53
N GLY A 210 12.53 -4.49 7.51
CA GLY A 210 12.09 -4.05 8.84
C GLY A 210 10.61 -3.65 8.95
N GLU A 211 9.83 -3.75 7.87
CA GLU A 211 8.38 -3.48 7.89
C GLU A 211 7.52 -4.76 7.91
N GLU A 212 8.13 -5.93 8.11
CA GLU A 212 7.40 -7.20 8.27
C GLU A 212 6.43 -7.13 9.46
N GLY A 213 5.16 -7.48 9.24
CA GLY A 213 4.12 -7.40 10.27
C GLY A 213 3.76 -5.98 10.73
N SER A 214 4.24 -4.93 10.05
CA SER A 214 3.94 -3.53 10.39
C SER A 214 2.49 -3.11 10.12
N LEU A 215 1.76 -3.86 9.29
CA LEU A 215 0.35 -3.69 9.00
C LEU A 215 -0.51 -4.78 9.67
N PRO A 216 -1.59 -4.39 10.36
CA PRO A 216 -2.61 -5.32 10.84
C PRO A 216 -3.27 -6.13 9.73
N ALA A 217 -3.79 -7.32 10.08
CA ALA A 217 -4.47 -8.23 9.16
C ALA A 217 -5.73 -7.61 8.51
N GLU A 218 -6.35 -6.60 9.13
CA GLU A 218 -7.53 -5.92 8.58
C GLU A 218 -7.21 -4.92 7.46
N CYS A 219 -5.92 -4.66 7.19
CA CYS A 219 -5.48 -3.74 6.14
C CYS A 219 -5.68 -4.35 4.75
N ARG A 220 -6.21 -3.55 3.81
CA ARG A 220 -6.44 -3.99 2.44
C ARG A 220 -5.21 -3.73 1.56
N MET A 221 -5.16 -4.39 0.41
CA MET A 221 -4.16 -4.11 -0.63
C MET A 221 -4.08 -2.60 -0.91
N GLY A 222 -2.88 -2.04 -0.72
CA GLY A 222 -2.54 -0.66 -1.01
C GLY A 222 -2.69 0.29 0.17
N ASP A 223 -3.37 -0.13 1.25
CA ASP A 223 -3.37 0.58 2.52
C ASP A 223 -1.92 0.69 3.00
N TRP A 224 -1.56 1.85 3.55
CA TRP A 224 -0.16 2.19 3.82
C TRP A 224 -0.02 2.84 5.18
N LYS A 225 1.01 2.43 5.91
CA LYS A 225 1.37 3.04 7.19
C LYS A 225 2.19 4.29 6.93
N CYS A 226 1.81 5.41 7.52
CA CYS A 226 2.62 6.61 7.44
C CYS A 226 3.93 6.41 8.20
N SER A 227 5.07 6.56 7.51
CA SER A 227 6.41 6.45 8.11
C SER A 227 6.67 7.48 9.21
N ALA A 228 5.98 8.62 9.20
CA ALA A 228 6.17 9.68 10.17
C ALA A 228 5.29 9.55 11.43
N CYS A 229 3.99 9.26 11.27
CA CYS A 229 3.04 9.26 12.38
C CYS A 229 2.43 7.89 12.69
N GLY A 230 2.80 6.84 11.95
CA GLY A 230 2.33 5.47 12.16
C GLY A 230 0.87 5.22 11.79
N VAL A 231 0.10 6.26 11.41
CA VAL A 231 -1.31 6.13 11.03
C VAL A 231 -1.45 5.33 9.74
N ILE A 232 -2.35 4.36 9.75
CA ILE A 232 -2.70 3.54 8.58
C ILE A 232 -3.68 4.33 7.71
N ASN A 233 -3.28 4.56 6.48
CA ASN A 233 -4.04 5.30 5.49
C ASN A 233 -4.61 4.35 4.44
N ARG A 234 -5.78 4.72 3.90
CA ARG A 234 -6.41 3.96 2.82
C ARG A 234 -5.63 4.08 1.52
N HIS A 235 -5.66 3.02 0.72
CA HIS A 235 -4.89 2.91 -0.53
C HIS A 235 -4.98 4.11 -1.48
N PHE A 236 -6.16 4.71 -1.61
CA PHE A 236 -6.43 5.86 -2.49
C PHE A 236 -5.88 7.19 -1.95
N ARG A 237 -5.55 7.27 -0.66
CA ARG A 237 -5.03 8.50 -0.07
C ARG A 237 -3.56 8.67 -0.49
N ARG A 238 -3.31 9.69 -1.31
CA ARG A 238 -1.95 10.14 -1.66
C ARG A 238 -1.23 10.81 -0.49
N ARG A 239 -1.98 11.27 0.52
CA ARG A 239 -1.48 11.97 1.70
C ARG A 239 -2.04 11.38 2.98
N CYS A 240 -1.25 11.41 4.03
CA CYS A 240 -1.62 10.89 5.33
C CYS A 240 -2.82 11.67 5.87
N SER A 241 -3.83 10.94 6.34
CA SER A 241 -5.03 11.48 6.97
C SER A 241 -4.76 12.29 8.23
N ASN A 242 -3.63 12.05 8.89
CA ASN A 242 -3.25 12.73 10.13
C ASN A 242 -2.21 13.84 9.90
N CYS A 243 -1.07 13.52 9.27
CA CYS A 243 0.05 14.46 9.14
C CYS A 243 0.26 15.04 7.73
N VAL A 244 -0.64 14.74 6.78
CA VAL A 244 -0.64 15.27 5.40
C VAL A 244 0.58 14.88 4.55
N ARG A 245 1.58 14.20 5.11
CA ARG A 245 2.75 13.69 4.37
C ARG A 245 2.34 12.72 3.27
N GLU A 246 3.09 12.73 2.20
CA GLU A 246 2.79 11.89 1.04
C GLU A 246 2.96 10.40 1.36
N LYS A 247 2.22 9.58 0.62
CA LYS A 247 2.32 8.13 0.68
C LYS A 247 3.78 7.72 0.45
N PRO A 248 4.39 6.90 1.34
CA PRO A 248 5.73 6.37 1.13
C PRO A 248 5.82 5.71 -0.24
N GLN A 249 6.77 6.20 -1.00
CA GLN A 249 7.13 5.66 -2.30
C GLN A 249 8.19 4.58 -2.07
N TYR A 250 7.79 3.32 -2.21
CA TYR A 250 8.68 2.18 -2.02
C TYR A 250 9.50 1.98 -3.29
N LYS A 251 10.76 2.42 -3.30
CA LYS A 251 11.67 2.23 -4.43
C LYS A 251 12.15 0.78 -4.49
N LYS A 252 11.85 0.06 -5.58
CA LYS A 252 12.56 -1.20 -5.90
C LYS A 252 13.99 -0.85 -6.31
N GLY A 253 14.94 -1.16 -5.43
CA GLY A 253 16.37 -1.04 -5.73
C GLY A 253 17.03 0.20 -5.13
N ARG A 254 17.07 0.29 -3.80
CA ARG A 254 18.08 1.15 -3.16
C ARG A 254 19.44 0.49 -3.37
N VAL A 255 20.30 1.10 -4.18
CA VAL A 255 21.75 0.85 -4.05
C VAL A 255 22.10 1.31 -2.64
N PRO A 256 22.50 0.40 -1.72
CA PRO A 256 22.73 0.79 -0.33
C PRO A 256 23.81 1.87 -0.32
N SER A 257 23.55 2.97 0.39
CA SER A 257 24.55 4.02 0.57
C SER A 257 25.77 3.41 1.25
N VAL A 258 26.91 4.11 1.18
CA VAL A 258 28.12 3.67 1.88
C VAL A 258 27.84 3.48 3.38
N GLU A 259 27.00 4.33 3.96
CA GLU A 259 26.57 4.23 5.36
C GLU A 259 25.65 3.03 5.62
N ASP A 260 24.70 2.71 4.74
CA ASP A 260 23.87 1.52 4.90
C ASP A 260 24.69 0.24 4.81
N LYS A 261 25.67 0.19 3.90
CA LYS A 261 26.58 -0.94 3.82
C LYS A 261 27.37 -1.08 5.11
N LEU A 262 27.78 0.02 5.73
CA LEU A 262 28.47 0.01 7.01
C LEU A 262 27.55 -0.50 8.13
N LEU A 263 26.31 -0.02 8.20
CA LEU A 263 25.33 -0.38 9.22
C LEU A 263 24.77 -1.81 9.05
N CYS A 264 24.76 -2.34 7.84
CA CYS A 264 24.34 -3.70 7.54
C CYS A 264 25.51 -4.71 7.50
N THR A 265 26.76 -4.24 7.65
CA THR A 265 27.90 -5.15 7.81
C THR A 265 27.84 -5.74 9.22
N PRO A 266 27.81 -7.09 9.37
CA PRO A 266 27.77 -7.71 10.69
C PRO A 266 28.97 -7.28 11.52
N ASP A 267 28.76 -6.97 12.80
CA ASP A 267 29.85 -6.63 13.72
C ASP A 267 30.88 -7.78 13.74
N PRO A 268 32.19 -7.50 13.52
CA PRO A 268 33.24 -8.50 13.61
C PRO A 268 33.27 -9.27 14.93
N ALA A 269 32.90 -8.64 16.05
CA ALA A 269 32.80 -9.29 17.36
C ALA A 269 31.65 -10.28 17.41
N VAL A 270 30.48 -9.92 16.86
CA VAL A 270 29.33 -10.82 16.73
C VAL A 270 29.67 -11.98 15.79
N THR A 271 30.39 -11.71 14.70
CA THR A 271 30.88 -12.73 13.77
C THR A 271 31.82 -13.73 14.46
N ALA A 272 32.76 -13.23 15.27
CA ALA A 272 33.67 -14.08 16.05
C ALA A 272 32.92 -14.92 17.10
N ALA A 273 31.93 -14.33 17.78
CA ALA A 273 31.09 -15.04 18.73
C ALA A 273 30.29 -16.18 18.05
N PHE A 274 29.74 -15.93 16.86
CA PHE A 274 29.04 -16.98 16.09
C PHE A 274 29.97 -18.10 15.64
N HIS A 275 31.18 -17.80 15.19
CA HIS A 275 32.18 -18.82 14.89
C HIS A 275 32.54 -19.65 16.12
N GLN A 276 32.70 -19.01 17.28
CA GLN A 276 33.02 -19.70 18.52
C GLN A 276 31.84 -20.59 18.99
N GLN A 277 30.61 -20.14 18.79
CA GLN A 277 29.41 -20.84 19.22
C GLN A 277 29.03 -22.01 18.30
N PHE A 278 29.05 -21.80 16.99
CA PHE A 278 28.56 -22.77 16.01
C PHE A 278 29.68 -23.52 15.27
N GLY A 279 30.92 -23.04 15.37
CA GLY A 279 32.06 -23.57 14.62
C GLY A 279 32.10 -23.14 13.15
N TYR A 280 31.22 -22.22 12.72
CA TYR A 280 31.17 -21.63 11.38
C TYR A 280 30.37 -20.31 11.40
N ASN A 281 30.51 -19.45 10.38
CA ASN A 281 29.62 -18.31 10.20
C ASN A 281 28.27 -18.70 9.55
N PRO A 282 27.11 -18.53 10.20
CA PRO A 282 25.83 -18.76 9.54
C PRO A 282 25.54 -17.75 8.41
N TYR A 283 26.15 -16.57 8.42
CA TYR A 283 25.99 -15.55 7.38
C TYR A 283 26.89 -15.75 6.15
N VAL A 284 27.90 -16.63 6.24
CA VAL A 284 28.76 -16.98 5.11
C VAL A 284 28.31 -18.34 4.57
N SER A 285 27.52 -18.31 3.50
CA SER A 285 26.94 -19.51 2.89
C SER A 285 27.97 -20.61 2.58
N ALA A 286 29.16 -20.23 2.12
CA ALA A 286 30.24 -21.18 1.83
C ALA A 286 30.71 -21.97 3.07
N GLU A 287 30.82 -21.30 4.22
CA GLU A 287 31.23 -21.94 5.48
C GLU A 287 30.13 -22.84 6.04
N ALA A 288 28.87 -22.39 6.00
CA ALA A 288 27.73 -23.19 6.39
C ALA A 288 27.65 -24.49 5.57
N ILE A 289 27.81 -24.40 4.25
CA ILE A 289 27.84 -25.57 3.35
C ILE A 289 28.99 -26.51 3.72
N ALA A 290 30.19 -25.98 3.99
CA ALA A 290 31.34 -26.79 4.39
C ALA A 290 31.11 -27.51 5.72
N HIS A 291 30.56 -26.81 6.72
CA HIS A 291 30.24 -27.37 8.03
C HIS A 291 29.23 -28.52 7.94
N PHE A 292 28.10 -28.31 7.23
CA PHE A 292 27.09 -29.36 7.09
C PHE A 292 27.57 -30.54 6.24
N LYS A 293 28.40 -30.30 5.21
CA LYS A 293 29.04 -31.39 4.46
C LYS A 293 29.90 -32.27 5.37
N LEU A 294 30.69 -31.67 6.26
CA LEU A 294 31.49 -32.40 7.23
C LEU A 294 30.60 -33.14 8.25
N ARG A 295 29.57 -32.48 8.80
CA ARG A 295 28.67 -33.07 9.80
C ARG A 295 27.87 -34.26 9.25
N LEU A 296 27.48 -34.20 7.98
CA LEU A 296 26.70 -35.24 7.31
C LEU A 296 27.59 -36.29 6.63
N GLN A 297 28.91 -36.12 6.65
CA GLN A 297 29.83 -37.08 6.07
C GLN A 297 29.73 -38.43 6.78
N GLY A 298 29.36 -39.48 6.04
CA GLY A 298 29.22 -40.83 6.58
C GLY A 298 27.94 -41.07 7.40
N VAL A 299 27.01 -40.11 7.45
CA VAL A 299 25.71 -40.25 8.14
C VAL A 299 24.66 -40.69 7.12
N SER A 300 23.98 -41.81 7.38
CA SER A 300 22.88 -42.25 6.52
C SER A 300 21.63 -41.39 6.70
N ALA A 301 20.77 -41.33 5.68
CA ALA A 301 19.50 -40.61 5.74
C ALA A 301 18.53 -41.16 6.80
N GLU A 302 18.68 -42.42 7.19
CA GLU A 302 17.89 -43.05 8.25
C GLU A 302 18.38 -42.59 9.63
N GLU A 303 19.70 -42.62 9.87
CA GLU A 303 20.29 -42.13 11.12
C GLU A 303 19.99 -40.64 11.35
N TYR A 304 20.10 -39.81 10.31
CA TYR A 304 19.76 -38.40 10.40
C TYR A 304 18.28 -38.18 10.77
N ARG A 305 17.35 -38.92 10.14
CA ARG A 305 15.92 -38.82 10.46
C ARG A 305 15.61 -39.27 11.89
N ASN A 306 16.25 -40.34 12.36
CA ASN A 306 16.10 -40.83 13.72
C ASN A 306 16.64 -39.83 14.75
N GLU A 307 17.80 -39.20 14.48
CA GLU A 307 18.35 -38.14 15.32
C GLU A 307 17.43 -36.90 15.37
N ARG A 308 16.86 -36.49 14.22
CA ARG A 308 15.92 -35.36 14.16
C ARG A 308 14.61 -35.65 14.90
N ALA A 309 14.07 -36.86 14.78
CA ALA A 309 12.87 -37.27 15.48
C ALA A 309 13.09 -37.28 17.01
N ALA A 310 14.23 -37.81 17.46
CA ALA A 310 14.65 -37.77 18.86
C ALA A 310 14.75 -36.32 19.36
N ALA A 311 15.47 -35.44 18.65
CA ALA A 311 15.62 -34.03 19.01
C ALA A 311 14.29 -33.27 19.07
N TYR A 312 13.38 -33.49 18.10
CA TYR A 312 12.05 -32.87 18.10
C TYR A 312 11.24 -33.28 19.34
N ARG A 313 11.26 -34.57 19.68
CA ARG A 313 10.52 -35.11 20.81
C ARG A 313 11.01 -34.55 22.15
N VAL A 314 12.31 -34.55 22.40
CA VAL A 314 12.84 -34.14 23.72
C VAL A 314 13.07 -32.64 23.84
N ARG A 315 13.50 -31.95 22.78
CA ARG A 315 13.83 -30.50 22.85
C ARG A 315 12.65 -29.60 22.50
N ILE A 316 11.91 -29.91 21.44
CA ILE A 316 10.80 -29.06 20.97
C ILE A 316 9.53 -29.37 21.75
N LEU A 317 9.20 -30.66 21.90
CA LEU A 317 8.00 -31.08 22.63
C LEU A 317 8.24 -31.27 24.14
N GLY A 318 9.48 -31.08 24.62
CA GLY A 318 9.82 -31.17 26.05
C GLY A 318 9.57 -32.54 26.70
N LYS A 319 9.47 -33.62 25.92
CA LYS A 319 9.14 -34.95 26.46
C LYS A 319 10.34 -35.60 27.12
N ALA A 320 10.08 -36.45 28.11
CA ALA A 320 11.14 -37.23 28.75
C ALA A 320 11.81 -38.18 27.74
N PRO A 321 13.15 -38.30 27.77
CA PRO A 321 13.89 -39.21 26.89
C PRO A 321 13.55 -40.66 27.22
N THR A 322 13.39 -41.48 26.17
CA THR A 322 12.99 -42.89 26.25
C THR A 322 14.05 -43.85 25.71
N ASN A 323 15.09 -43.32 25.06
CA ASN A 323 16.18 -44.10 24.48
C ASN A 323 17.52 -43.33 24.58
N PRO A 324 18.67 -44.00 24.38
CA PRO A 324 19.97 -43.36 24.50
C PRO A 324 20.22 -42.22 23.50
N ALA A 325 19.57 -42.24 22.33
CA ALA A 325 19.70 -41.17 21.35
C ALA A 325 18.98 -39.90 21.83
N GLU A 326 17.79 -40.04 22.40
CA GLU A 326 17.03 -38.96 23.04
C GLU A 326 17.75 -38.39 24.27
N GLU A 327 18.40 -39.25 25.08
CA GLU A 327 19.22 -38.80 26.21
C GLU A 327 20.41 -37.95 25.73
N ARG A 328 21.11 -38.41 24.69
CA ARG A 328 22.19 -37.64 24.05
C ARG A 328 21.68 -36.32 23.49
N CYS A 329 20.57 -36.32 22.77
CA CYS A 329 19.97 -35.09 22.24
C CYS A 329 19.60 -34.12 23.38
N LYS A 330 19.04 -34.61 24.49
CA LYS A 330 18.72 -33.76 25.65
C LYS A 330 19.99 -33.16 26.27
N ALA A 331 21.07 -33.93 26.37
CA ALA A 331 22.33 -33.51 26.97
C ALA A 331 23.19 -32.61 26.05
N THR A 332 23.10 -32.76 24.72
CA THR A 332 23.81 -31.90 23.77
C THR A 332 23.17 -30.51 23.75
N LYS A 333 23.79 -29.53 24.39
CA LYS A 333 23.45 -28.11 24.26
C LYS A 333 23.98 -27.59 22.91
N HIS A 334 23.11 -27.31 21.94
CA HIS A 334 23.52 -26.59 20.71
C HIS A 334 23.48 -25.07 20.87
N PHE A 335 22.75 -24.60 21.87
CA PHE A 335 22.86 -23.26 22.42
C PHE A 335 23.39 -23.46 23.83
N PRO A 336 24.64 -23.09 24.16
CA PRO A 336 24.96 -22.89 25.56
C PRO A 336 23.92 -21.90 26.11
N ASP A 337 23.48 -22.11 27.36
CA ASP A 337 22.72 -21.07 28.06
C ASP A 337 23.51 -19.78 27.85
N ILE A 338 22.86 -18.77 27.28
CA ILE A 338 23.50 -17.51 26.97
C ILE A 338 23.77 -16.86 28.32
N ASP A 339 24.91 -17.18 28.92
CA ASP A 339 25.52 -16.38 29.97
C ASP A 339 26.21 -15.21 29.25
N MET A 340 25.38 -14.40 28.58
CA MET A 340 25.76 -13.01 28.34
C MET A 340 25.71 -12.41 29.73
N GLU A 341 26.89 -12.16 30.31
CA GLU A 341 27.01 -11.28 31.47
C GLU A 341 26.11 -10.06 31.21
N PRO A 342 25.28 -9.63 32.18
CA PRO A 342 24.32 -8.58 31.95
C PRO A 342 25.05 -7.35 31.41
N ASP A 343 24.59 -6.96 30.22
CA ASP A 343 25.02 -5.77 29.49
C ASP A 343 25.14 -4.58 30.46
N ASP A 344 26.21 -3.79 30.35
CA ASP A 344 26.52 -2.62 31.21
C ASP A 344 25.39 -1.56 31.23
N GLU A 345 24.37 -1.74 30.38
CA GLU A 345 23.16 -0.94 30.24
C GLU A 345 22.00 -1.29 31.21
N TYR A 346 22.08 -2.39 31.96
CA TYR A 346 21.04 -2.81 32.90
C TYR A 346 21.60 -3.00 34.31
N GLU A 347 21.10 -2.22 35.27
CA GLU A 347 21.37 -2.46 36.68
C GLU A 347 20.32 -3.42 37.23
N VAL A 348 20.79 -4.51 37.82
CA VAL A 348 19.96 -5.47 38.55
C VAL A 348 20.09 -5.15 40.02
N ASP A 349 19.00 -4.78 40.68
CA ASP A 349 19.01 -4.51 42.11
C ASP A 349 19.15 -5.81 42.93
N ALA A 350 19.39 -5.67 44.23
CA ALA A 350 19.60 -6.80 45.13
C ALA A 350 18.39 -7.76 45.23
N ASP A 351 17.21 -7.32 44.77
CA ASP A 351 15.97 -8.07 44.75
C ASP A 351 15.66 -8.68 43.37
N GLY A 352 16.59 -8.55 42.42
CA GLY A 352 16.49 -9.16 41.08
C GLY A 352 15.60 -8.40 40.10
N HIS A 353 15.24 -7.14 40.40
CA HIS A 353 14.52 -6.31 39.44
C HIS A 353 15.49 -5.72 38.43
N VAL A 354 15.17 -5.94 37.15
CA VAL A 354 15.93 -5.42 36.02
C VAL A 354 15.37 -4.04 35.66
N ALA A 355 16.12 -2.99 35.95
CA ALA A 355 15.77 -1.64 35.53
C ALA A 355 16.63 -1.22 34.33
N LYS A 356 15.98 -0.83 33.23
CA LYS A 356 16.67 -0.20 32.10
C LYS A 356 17.22 1.14 32.57
N ARG A 357 18.53 1.34 32.47
CA ARG A 357 19.14 2.67 32.72
C ARG A 357 18.46 3.65 31.76
N GLN A 358 17.83 4.71 32.27
CA GLN A 358 17.29 5.78 31.42
C GLN A 358 18.47 6.52 30.76
N ARG A 359 19.00 5.97 29.67
CA ARG A 359 19.80 6.73 28.72
C ARG A 359 18.83 7.55 27.87
N THR A 360 18.57 8.79 28.29
CA THR A 360 18.23 9.84 27.33
C THR A 360 19.47 10.04 26.45
N GLU A 361 19.54 9.32 25.32
CA GLU A 361 20.48 9.67 24.26
C GLU A 361 20.17 11.10 23.84
N SER A 362 21.04 12.03 24.25
CA SER A 362 20.98 13.43 23.84
C SER A 362 21.02 13.49 22.32
N LEU A 363 20.00 14.08 21.70
CA LEU A 363 19.90 14.21 20.23
C LEU A 363 20.90 15.23 19.65
N VAL A 364 21.77 15.77 20.50
CA VAL A 364 22.82 16.73 20.17
C VAL A 364 24.18 16.12 20.53
N PRO A 365 25.21 16.28 19.67
CA PRO A 365 26.55 15.74 19.90
C PRO A 365 27.11 16.07 21.28
N ALA A 366 27.88 15.14 21.86
CA ALA A 366 28.57 15.36 23.12
C ALA A 366 29.46 16.62 23.05
N ASN A 367 29.47 17.39 24.16
CA ASN A 367 30.20 18.66 24.30
C ASN A 367 29.63 19.86 23.50
N THR A 368 28.43 19.77 22.95
CA THR A 368 27.80 20.96 22.32
C THR A 368 27.48 22.03 23.38
N PRO A 369 27.90 23.29 23.18
CA PRO A 369 27.64 24.35 24.16
C PRO A 369 26.14 24.66 24.26
N PRO A 370 25.64 25.10 25.43
CA PRO A 370 24.20 25.27 25.67
C PRO A 370 23.47 26.16 24.65
N ASN A 371 24.07 27.27 24.21
CA ASN A 371 23.48 28.17 23.22
C ASN A 371 23.30 27.50 21.84
N SER A 372 24.29 26.71 21.39
CA SER A 372 24.17 25.93 20.15
C SER A 372 23.18 24.77 20.30
N ALA A 373 23.13 24.12 21.46
CA ALA A 373 22.15 23.07 21.73
C ALA A 373 20.71 23.62 21.68
N ILE A 374 20.46 24.79 22.28
CA ILE A 374 19.16 25.49 22.20
C ILE A 374 18.75 25.70 20.74
N ALA A 375 19.65 26.20 19.91
CA ALA A 375 19.37 26.47 18.50
C ALA A 375 19.07 25.18 17.73
N LEU A 376 19.85 24.11 17.94
CA LEU A 376 19.62 22.81 17.31
C LEU A 376 18.29 22.19 17.71
N PHE A 377 17.95 22.19 19.00
CA PHE A 377 16.67 21.68 19.47
C PHE A 377 15.49 22.52 18.96
N ALA A 378 15.60 23.85 18.99
CA ALA A 378 14.57 24.72 18.46
C ALA A 378 14.35 24.52 16.95
N GLN A 379 15.44 24.36 16.18
CA GLN A 379 15.38 24.04 14.76
C GLN A 379 14.73 22.67 14.52
N LEU A 380 15.10 21.64 15.29
CA LEU A 380 14.49 20.31 15.21
C LEU A 380 12.98 20.34 15.52
N VAL A 381 12.55 21.15 16.49
CA VAL A 381 11.12 21.36 16.78
C VAL A 381 10.41 21.99 15.58
N MET A 382 11.03 22.98 14.93
CA MET A 382 10.47 23.65 13.75
C MET A 382 10.37 22.70 12.54
N GLU A 383 11.39 21.87 12.31
CA GLU A 383 11.47 20.94 11.19
C GLU A 383 10.55 19.72 11.35
N ARG A 384 10.50 19.15 12.56
CA ARG A 384 9.67 17.97 12.84
C ARG A 384 8.19 18.34 13.02
N GLY A 385 7.91 19.54 13.52
CA GLY A 385 6.57 20.04 13.81
C GLY A 385 5.94 19.39 15.05
N ILE A 386 4.99 20.06 15.69
CA ILE A 386 4.51 19.71 17.05
C ILE A 386 3.84 18.33 17.18
N LEU A 387 3.42 17.72 16.08
CA LEU A 387 2.79 16.39 16.08
C LEU A 387 3.80 15.23 16.06
N ASP A 388 5.09 15.51 15.97
CA ASP A 388 6.13 14.47 15.98
C ASP A 388 6.29 13.86 17.39
N PRO A 389 6.37 12.52 17.51
CA PRO A 389 6.40 11.83 18.80
C PRO A 389 7.64 12.15 19.65
N THR A 390 8.70 12.68 19.06
CA THR A 390 9.93 13.07 19.76
C THR A 390 9.87 14.49 20.31
N VAL A 391 8.90 15.31 19.90
CA VAL A 391 8.75 16.71 20.32
C VAL A 391 8.63 16.90 21.84
N PRO A 392 7.90 16.06 22.60
CA PRO A 392 7.90 16.15 24.06
C PRO A 392 9.30 16.03 24.66
N GLN A 393 10.13 15.12 24.13
CA GLN A 393 11.53 14.98 24.55
C GLN A 393 12.34 16.21 24.15
N LEU A 394 12.19 16.69 22.91
CA LEU A 394 12.88 17.89 22.42
C LEU A 394 12.59 19.13 23.28
N PHE A 395 11.32 19.38 23.64
CA PHE A 395 10.98 20.48 24.55
C PHE A 395 11.52 20.25 25.98
N GLY A 396 11.55 19.00 26.45
CA GLY A 396 12.18 18.65 27.72
C GLY A 396 13.66 19.00 27.74
N GLU A 397 14.42 18.59 26.72
CA GLU A 397 15.85 18.86 26.59
C GLU A 397 16.13 20.35 26.33
N LEU A 398 15.33 20.99 25.48
CA LEU A 398 15.40 22.43 25.24
C LEU A 398 15.23 23.23 26.54
N SER A 399 14.26 22.85 27.39
CA SER A 399 14.07 23.50 28.69
C SER A 399 15.30 23.37 29.60
N ARG A 400 15.99 22.23 29.54
CA ARG A 400 17.20 21.96 30.32
C ARG A 400 18.35 22.85 29.86
N TYR A 401 18.57 22.95 28.55
CA TYR A 401 19.64 23.79 28.01
C TYR A 401 19.35 25.28 28.16
N ILE A 402 18.10 25.73 28.09
CA ILE A 402 17.71 27.10 28.42
C ILE A 402 18.11 27.46 29.85
N ARG A 403 17.83 26.59 30.83
CA ARG A 403 18.25 26.81 32.23
C ARG A 403 19.77 26.85 32.38
N GLN A 404 20.49 26.00 31.66
CA GLN A 404 21.96 25.98 31.69
C GLN A 404 22.55 27.26 31.10
N ALA A 405 22.06 27.71 29.93
CA ALA A 405 22.48 28.95 29.31
C ALA A 405 22.16 30.16 30.20
N ALA A 406 20.97 30.21 30.80
CA ALA A 406 20.58 31.29 31.72
C ALA A 406 21.39 31.32 33.02
N GLY A 407 22.09 30.22 33.38
CA GLY A 407 22.99 30.14 34.52
C GLY A 407 24.42 30.62 34.24
N ASP A 408 24.79 30.79 32.97
CA ASP A 408 26.15 31.16 32.54
C ASP A 408 26.11 32.43 31.67
N PRO A 409 26.59 33.60 32.18
CA PRO A 409 26.59 34.86 31.44
C PRO A 409 27.36 34.84 30.12
N THR A 410 28.20 33.82 29.87
CA THR A 410 28.95 33.67 28.62
C THR A 410 28.17 32.91 27.54
N MET A 411 27.06 32.26 27.90
CA MET A 411 26.30 31.35 27.03
C MET A 411 25.06 32.04 26.45
N VAL A 412 25.29 33.18 25.82
CA VAL A 412 24.24 34.02 25.22
C VAL A 412 23.89 33.57 23.81
N LEU A 413 22.62 33.73 23.41
CA LEU A 413 22.17 33.42 22.05
C LEU A 413 22.56 34.58 21.11
N ASN A 414 22.99 34.25 19.89
CA ASN A 414 23.08 35.25 18.83
C ASN A 414 21.70 35.51 18.21
N GLU A 415 21.59 36.55 17.37
CA GLU A 415 20.33 37.00 16.77
C GLU A 415 19.57 35.86 16.04
N THR A 416 20.27 35.08 15.22
CA THR A 416 19.68 33.95 14.49
C THR A 416 19.22 32.84 15.44
N GLN A 417 20.01 32.50 16.45
CA GLN A 417 19.64 31.49 17.44
C GLN A 417 18.41 31.92 18.26
N ALA A 418 18.32 33.21 18.59
CA ALA A 418 17.19 33.80 19.28
C ALA A 418 15.91 33.75 18.43
N GLU A 419 16.00 34.07 17.12
CA GLU A 419 14.86 33.96 16.20
C GLU A 419 14.35 32.53 16.04
N VAL A 420 15.25 31.56 15.94
CA VAL A 420 14.89 30.13 15.84
C VAL A 420 14.23 29.65 17.14
N LEU A 421 14.78 30.01 18.30
CA LEU A 421 14.16 29.72 19.60
C LEU A 421 12.76 30.33 19.70
N LEU A 422 12.61 31.60 19.32
CA LEU A 422 11.33 32.31 19.41
C LEU A 422 10.29 31.69 18.46
N SER A 423 10.71 31.26 17.27
CA SER A 423 9.85 30.55 16.32
C SER A 423 9.36 29.21 16.88
N ALA A 424 10.25 28.42 17.49
CA ALA A 424 9.88 27.18 18.16
C ALA A 424 8.92 27.41 19.34
N CYS A 425 9.13 28.48 20.12
CA CYS A 425 8.23 28.87 21.19
C CYS A 425 6.85 29.27 20.67
N LYS A 426 6.77 30.11 19.61
CA LYS A 426 5.50 30.49 18.96
C LYS A 426 4.74 29.28 18.43
N LEU A 427 5.47 28.33 17.84
CA LEU A 427 4.91 27.08 17.35
C LEU A 427 4.33 26.24 18.49
N GLY A 428 5.08 26.06 19.58
CA GLY A 428 4.60 25.38 20.79
C GLY A 428 3.38 26.08 21.41
N PHE A 429 3.42 27.41 21.54
CA PHE A 429 2.34 28.22 22.10
C PHE A 429 1.05 28.13 21.27
N THR A 430 1.16 28.18 19.94
CA THR A 430 0.02 28.00 19.04
C THR A 430 -0.58 26.60 19.18
N ALA A 431 0.28 25.58 19.26
CA ALA A 431 -0.15 24.20 19.42
C ALA A 431 -0.79 23.92 20.79
N TRP A 432 -0.38 24.60 21.85
CA TRP A 432 -1.04 24.51 23.15
C TRP A 432 -2.52 24.89 23.08
N ASN A 433 -2.86 25.94 22.32
CA ASN A 433 -4.26 26.37 22.11
C ASN A 433 -5.04 25.46 21.15
N ALA A 434 -4.36 24.85 20.17
CA ALA A 434 -5.00 24.10 19.09
C ALA A 434 -5.05 22.58 19.30
N ASN A 435 -4.18 22.01 20.16
CA ASN A 435 -3.98 20.57 20.29
C ASN A 435 -3.91 20.11 21.75
N LYS A 436 -4.92 19.31 22.16
CA LYS A 436 -5.00 18.72 23.51
C LYS A 436 -3.79 17.85 23.88
N GLY A 437 -3.17 17.17 22.91
CA GLY A 437 -1.98 16.35 23.14
C GLY A 437 -0.71 17.16 23.41
N ALA A 438 -0.67 18.43 22.96
CA ALA A 438 0.46 19.33 23.20
C ALA A 438 0.44 19.95 24.61
N VAL A 439 -0.72 19.98 25.24
CA VAL A 439 -0.95 20.70 26.50
C VAL A 439 0.02 20.30 27.62
N PRO A 440 0.25 19.01 27.91
CA PRO A 440 1.08 18.63 29.06
C PRO A 440 2.55 19.06 28.93
N PHE A 441 3.16 18.85 27.76
CA PHE A 441 4.59 19.12 27.57
C PHE A 441 4.88 20.60 27.27
N VAL A 442 4.00 21.29 26.53
CA VAL A 442 4.17 22.73 26.25
C VAL A 442 4.01 23.55 27.53
N ALA A 443 3.02 23.22 28.39
CA ALA A 443 2.85 23.90 29.66
C ALA A 443 4.06 23.69 30.59
N THR A 444 4.61 22.47 30.61
CA THR A 444 5.82 22.15 31.38
C THR A 444 7.04 22.92 30.86
N PHE A 445 7.18 23.04 29.54
CA PHE A 445 8.25 23.82 28.91
C PHE A 445 8.18 25.31 29.27
N PHE A 446 7.04 25.99 29.07
CA PHE A 446 6.94 27.42 29.34
C PHE A 446 7.08 27.75 30.84
N LYS A 447 6.62 26.88 31.74
CA LYS A 447 6.91 27.00 33.17
C LYS A 447 8.41 26.95 33.48
N ALA A 448 9.17 26.20 32.70
CA ALA A 448 10.62 26.07 32.83
C ALA A 448 11.41 27.22 32.18
N VAL A 449 10.89 27.82 31.11
CA VAL A 449 11.51 29.00 30.46
C VAL A 449 11.34 30.25 31.31
N ARG A 450 10.25 30.34 32.08
CA ARG A 450 9.94 31.47 32.94
C ARG A 450 11.09 31.88 33.84
N HIS A 451 11.33 33.19 33.93
CA HIS A 451 12.41 33.84 34.68
C HIS A 451 13.82 33.65 34.11
N ASN A 452 13.94 33.02 32.93
CA ASN A 452 15.21 32.84 32.22
C ASN A 452 15.30 33.70 30.95
N GLU A 453 14.20 34.31 30.49
CA GLU A 453 14.08 35.03 29.22
C GLU A 453 15.13 36.15 29.09
N GLY A 454 15.23 37.01 30.11
CA GLY A 454 16.17 38.13 30.14
C GLY A 454 17.64 37.73 30.26
N LYS A 455 17.95 36.44 30.50
CA LYS A 455 19.31 35.91 30.66
C LYS A 455 19.85 35.24 29.40
N LEU A 456 19.04 35.12 28.35
CA LEU A 456 19.41 34.47 27.09
C LEU A 456 20.00 35.44 26.04
N GLY A 457 20.11 36.74 26.37
CA GLY A 457 20.55 37.83 25.48
C GLY A 457 19.67 38.04 24.25
N LEU A 458 18.37 37.84 24.43
CA LEU A 458 17.35 38.21 23.46
C LEU A 458 17.31 39.73 23.26
N SER A 459 16.88 40.19 22.09
CA SER A 459 16.55 41.61 21.91
C SER A 459 15.36 42.00 22.81
N GLY A 460 15.19 43.29 23.10
CA GLY A 460 14.08 43.76 23.96
C GLY A 460 12.71 43.26 23.49
N GLU A 461 12.46 43.30 22.18
CA GLU A 461 11.22 42.79 21.59
C GLU A 461 11.08 41.26 21.71
N GLN A 462 12.16 40.52 21.48
CA GLN A 462 12.15 39.05 21.58
C GLN A 462 11.93 38.59 23.04
N ALA A 463 12.54 39.28 24.01
CA ALA A 463 12.37 39.01 25.43
C ALA A 463 10.92 39.26 25.87
N GLU A 464 10.33 40.39 25.48
CA GLU A 464 8.92 40.71 25.78
C GLU A 464 7.95 39.68 25.19
N GLN A 465 8.19 39.23 23.94
CA GLN A 465 7.36 38.20 23.32
C GLN A 465 7.45 36.85 24.06
N LEU A 466 8.66 36.43 24.44
CA LEU A 466 8.85 35.18 25.16
C LEU A 466 8.25 35.24 26.57
N GLU A 467 8.44 36.35 27.27
CA GLU A 467 7.86 36.60 28.59
C GLU A 467 6.32 36.61 28.54
N SER A 468 5.74 37.25 27.52
CA SER A 468 4.29 37.26 27.30
C SER A 468 3.74 35.85 27.13
N MET A 469 4.39 35.00 26.33
CA MET A 469 3.99 33.60 26.18
C MET A 469 4.15 32.80 27.47
N ALA A 470 5.25 32.97 28.20
CA ALA A 470 5.50 32.24 29.45
C ALA A 470 4.51 32.62 30.57
N ASN A 471 4.12 33.89 30.67
CA ASN A 471 3.17 34.39 31.66
C ASN A 471 1.73 33.86 31.45
N MET A 472 1.37 33.39 30.25
CA MET A 472 0.05 32.79 30.01
C MET A 472 -0.15 31.44 30.72
N PHE A 473 0.93 30.80 31.19
CA PHE A 473 0.88 29.51 31.90
C PHE A 473 0.83 29.66 33.44
N LEU A 474 0.29 30.80 33.91
CA LEU A 474 0.12 31.20 35.31
C LEU A 474 -1.11 30.59 36.01
N ALA A 475 -1.98 29.89 35.29
CA ALA A 475 -3.20 29.27 35.84
C ALA A 475 -2.96 27.86 36.40
#